data_AF-A0A7C1PTQ7-F1
#
_entry.id   AF-A0A7C1PTQ7-F1
#
_cell.length_a   1.000
_cell.length_b   1.000
_cell.length_c   1.000
_cell.angle_alpha   90.00
_cell.angle_beta   90.00
_cell.angle_gamma   90.00
#
_symmetry.space_group_name_H-M   'P 1'
#
loop_
_entity.id
_entity.type
_entity.pdbx_description
1 polymer ?
#
loop_
_entity_poly.entity_id
_entity_poly.type
_entity_poly.pdbx_seq_one_letter_code
_entity_poly.pdbx_strand_id
1 'polypeptide(L)'
;MVIPRKGYTLLELLVVLAVILILGMAVTLTLEGNYANTRQKAAADLVRARIADARAKAMERGQWYRVAVSSDGSRLRVAPDGTEFAALPADDPPAFNASVTEDRLDKATVHVLTDGDSEVVQEGDWITIATLKPDGTCKEDQVLVEVREGNQSPIYVRIRGITGTAAVVRTPPGAAAGGGRP
;
A
#
# COMPACT_ATOMS: atom_id res chain seq x y z
N MET A 1 23.79 65.52 -3.32
CA MET A 1 23.68 64.41 -4.28
C MET A 1 22.46 63.59 -3.89
N VAL A 2 21.32 63.81 -4.56
CA VAL A 2 20.05 63.12 -4.26
C VAL A 2 19.91 61.97 -5.24
N ILE A 3 19.88 60.74 -4.74
CA ILE A 3 19.68 59.55 -5.56
C ILE A 3 18.16 59.40 -5.79
N PRO A 4 17.67 59.45 -7.04
CA PRO A 4 16.24 59.29 -7.30
C PRO A 4 15.81 57.87 -6.91
N ARG A 5 14.79 57.76 -6.05
CA ARG A 5 14.16 56.50 -5.70
C ARG A 5 13.24 56.08 -6.86
N LYS A 6 13.60 55.01 -7.58
CA LYS A 6 12.73 54.43 -8.61
C LYS A 6 11.66 53.60 -7.90
N GLY A 7 10.39 54.01 -8.01
CA GLY A 7 9.26 53.22 -7.55
C GLY A 7 8.86 52.19 -8.61
N TYR A 8 8.44 51.00 -8.16
CA TYR A 8 7.88 49.98 -9.05
C TYR A 8 6.49 50.39 -9.52
N THR A 9 6.16 50.09 -10.78
CA THR A 9 4.82 50.39 -11.32
C THR A 9 3.79 49.38 -10.81
N LEU A 10 2.53 49.79 -10.69
CA LEU A 10 1.43 48.86 -10.35
C LEU A 10 1.34 47.70 -11.36
N LEU A 11 1.62 47.98 -12.64
CA LEU A 11 1.66 46.96 -13.69
C LEU A 11 2.75 45.93 -13.42
N GLU A 12 3.95 46.36 -13.05
CA GLU A 12 5.06 45.46 -12.73
C GLU A 12 4.75 44.57 -11.53
N LEU A 13 4.12 45.11 -10.49
CA LEU A 13 3.67 44.31 -9.34
C LEU A 13 2.58 43.29 -9.73
N LEU A 14 1.64 43.66 -10.59
CA LEU A 14 0.62 42.73 -11.09
C LEU A 14 1.23 41.61 -11.95
N VAL A 15 2.22 41.93 -12.79
CA VAL A 15 2.93 40.93 -13.60
C VAL A 15 3.72 39.98 -12.72
N VAL A 16 4.46 40.48 -11.73
CA VAL A 16 5.20 39.63 -10.78
C VAL A 16 4.25 38.72 -10.01
N LEU A 17 3.11 39.24 -9.55
CA LEU A 17 2.10 38.43 -8.88
C LEU A 17 1.54 37.34 -9.80
N ALA A 18 1.22 37.68 -11.05
CA ALA A 18 0.76 36.70 -12.04
C ALA A 18 1.79 35.59 -12.28
N VAL A 19 3.07 35.95 -12.41
CA VAL A 19 4.16 34.97 -12.57
C VAL A 19 4.29 34.08 -11.33
N ILE A 20 4.23 34.65 -10.12
CA ILE A 20 4.28 33.87 -8.87
C ILE A 20 3.11 32.89 -8.79
N LEU A 21 1.89 33.30 -9.15
CA LEU A 21 0.72 32.41 -9.14
C LEU A 21 0.84 31.26 -10.15
N ILE A 22 1.30 31.55 -11.37
CA ILE A 22 1.51 30.52 -12.39
C ILE A 22 2.58 29.51 -11.94
N LEU A 23 3.70 30.00 -11.39
CA LEU A 23 4.75 29.14 -10.85
C LEU A 23 4.24 28.33 -9.65
N GLY A 24 3.44 28.94 -8.78
CA GLY A 24 2.81 28.27 -7.63
C GLY A 24 1.96 27.08 -8.04
N MET A 25 1.11 27.23 -9.08
CA MET A 25 0.30 26.12 -9.61
C MET A 25 1.14 25.00 -10.24
N ALA A 26 2.21 25.34 -10.95
CA ALA A 26 3.10 24.34 -11.54
C ALA A 26 3.81 23.49 -10.46
N VAL A 27 4.17 24.11 -9.34
CA VAL A 27 4.80 23.43 -8.19
C VAL A 27 3.83 22.46 -7.53
N THR A 28 2.56 22.84 -7.32
CA THR A 28 1.59 21.94 -6.66
C THR A 28 1.35 20.67 -7.47
N LEU A 29 1.22 20.78 -8.80
CA LEU A 29 1.02 19.61 -9.66
C LEU A 29 2.21 18.64 -9.63
N THR A 30 3.43 19.18 -9.56
CA THR A 30 4.66 18.39 -9.56
C THR A 30 4.87 17.67 -8.22
N LEU A 31 4.59 18.35 -7.10
CA LEU A 31 4.72 17.76 -5.77
C LEU A 31 3.74 16.60 -5.56
N GLU A 32 2.49 16.74 -5.97
CA GLU A 32 1.46 15.70 -5.80
C GLU A 32 1.86 14.37 -6.45
N GLY A 33 2.44 14.40 -7.66
CA GLY A 33 2.91 13.18 -8.34
C GLY A 33 4.03 12.46 -7.58
N ASN A 34 5.01 13.21 -7.06
CA ASN A 34 6.14 12.62 -6.31
C ASN A 34 5.70 12.07 -4.94
N TYR A 35 4.79 12.76 -4.25
CA TYR A 35 4.25 12.28 -2.99
C TYR A 35 3.39 11.02 -3.16
N ALA A 36 2.61 10.93 -4.24
CA ALA A 36 1.81 9.73 -4.53
C ALA A 36 2.68 8.48 -4.72
N ASN A 37 3.76 8.58 -5.51
CA ASN A 37 4.67 7.44 -5.70
C ASN A 37 5.35 6.99 -4.37
N THR A 38 5.72 7.96 -3.53
CA THR A 38 6.36 7.67 -2.23
C THR A 38 5.40 6.97 -1.26
N ARG A 39 4.16 7.44 -1.16
CA ARG A 39 3.12 6.83 -0.32
C ARG A 39 2.69 5.46 -0.83
N GLN A 40 2.52 5.29 -2.13
CA GLN A 40 2.24 3.99 -2.74
C GLN A 40 3.34 2.96 -2.44
N LYS A 41 4.61 3.37 -2.53
CA LYS A 41 5.74 2.51 -2.14
C LYS A 41 5.71 2.18 -0.65
N ALA A 42 5.44 3.17 0.21
CA ALA A 42 5.31 2.96 1.64
C ALA A 42 4.17 1.98 1.98
N ALA A 43 3.04 2.06 1.28
CA ALA A 43 1.93 1.11 1.41
C ALA A 43 2.33 -0.31 0.98
N ALA A 44 3.07 -0.46 -0.12
CA ALA A 44 3.59 -1.77 -0.54
C ALA A 44 4.60 -2.35 0.47
N ASP A 45 5.46 -1.51 1.03
CA ASP A 45 6.40 -1.91 2.08
C ASP A 45 5.68 -2.26 3.39
N LEU A 46 4.59 -1.56 3.72
CA LEU A 46 3.72 -1.88 4.87
C LEU A 46 3.06 -3.25 4.72
N VAL A 47 2.49 -3.56 3.55
CA VAL A 47 1.94 -4.90 3.27
C VAL A 47 3.00 -5.98 3.50
N ARG A 48 4.22 -5.77 2.99
CA ARG A 48 5.32 -6.71 3.19
C ARG A 48 5.73 -6.84 4.64
N ALA A 49 5.81 -5.73 5.37
CA ALA A 49 6.12 -5.72 6.79
C ALA A 49 5.08 -6.51 7.59
N ARG A 50 3.78 -6.31 7.32
CA ARG A 50 2.70 -7.03 8.02
C ARG A 50 2.64 -8.51 7.72
N ILE A 51 3.01 -8.93 6.51
CA ILE A 51 3.15 -10.35 6.21
C ILE A 51 4.33 -10.96 7.00
N ALA A 52 5.45 -10.24 7.10
CA ALA A 52 6.58 -10.67 7.92
C ALA A 52 6.23 -10.72 9.41
N ASP A 53 5.51 -9.72 9.93
CA ASP A 53 5.01 -9.69 11.32
C ASP A 53 4.05 -10.85 11.59
N ALA A 54 3.07 -11.08 10.71
CA ALA A 54 2.12 -12.19 10.84
C ALA A 54 2.82 -13.54 10.88
N ARG A 55 3.83 -13.73 10.02
CA ARG A 55 4.67 -14.93 10.02
C ARG A 55 5.44 -15.09 11.33
N ALA A 56 6.09 -14.02 11.80
CA ALA A 56 6.83 -14.05 13.06
C ALA A 56 5.90 -14.38 14.24
N LYS A 57 4.72 -13.74 14.31
CA LYS A 57 3.70 -14.01 15.32
C LYS A 57 3.19 -15.45 15.27
N ALA A 58 2.99 -16.00 14.07
CA ALA A 58 2.55 -17.39 13.91
C ALA A 58 3.58 -18.39 14.45
N MET A 59 4.85 -18.18 14.12
CA MET A 59 5.96 -19.01 14.60
C MET A 59 6.16 -18.90 16.11
N GLU A 60 6.16 -17.67 16.64
CA GLU A 60 6.41 -17.40 18.06
C GLU A 60 5.30 -17.95 18.96
N ARG A 61 4.04 -17.82 18.52
CA ARG A 61 2.87 -18.18 19.34
C ARG A 61 2.35 -19.59 19.06
N GLY A 62 2.88 -20.28 18.05
CA GLY A 62 2.42 -21.62 17.68
C GLY A 62 0.98 -21.67 17.15
N GLN A 63 0.43 -20.52 16.71
CA GLN A 63 -0.94 -20.40 16.21
C GLN A 63 -0.98 -19.79 14.81
N TRP A 64 -2.08 -20.01 14.10
CA TRP A 64 -2.25 -19.49 12.74
C TRP A 64 -2.56 -17.99 12.81
N TYR A 65 -1.99 -17.23 11.88
CA TYR A 65 -2.25 -15.80 11.74
C TYR A 65 -2.74 -15.48 10.34
N ARG A 66 -3.78 -14.66 10.25
CA ARG A 66 -4.36 -14.20 8.99
C ARG A 66 -4.00 -12.73 8.76
N VAL A 67 -3.63 -12.44 7.53
CA VAL A 67 -3.48 -11.08 6.98
C VAL A 67 -4.61 -10.86 5.99
N ALA A 68 -5.41 -9.83 6.23
CA ALA A 68 -6.53 -9.47 5.37
C ALA A 68 -6.53 -7.96 5.07
N VAL A 69 -7.06 -7.60 3.92
CA VAL A 69 -7.33 -6.22 3.53
C VAL A 69 -8.82 -5.97 3.58
N SER A 70 -9.24 -4.76 3.95
CA SER A 70 -10.65 -4.38 3.86
C SER A 70 -11.13 -4.37 2.41
N SER A 71 -12.45 -4.51 2.21
CA SER A 71 -13.11 -4.54 0.90
C SER A 71 -12.88 -3.25 0.09
N ASP A 72 -12.70 -2.12 0.76
CA ASP A 72 -12.33 -0.83 0.16
C ASP A 72 -10.82 -0.68 -0.11
N GLY A 73 -10.00 -1.64 0.32
CA GLY A 73 -8.55 -1.64 0.15
C GLY A 73 -7.80 -0.67 1.07
N SER A 74 -8.49 0.03 1.99
CA SER A 74 -7.91 1.13 2.77
C SER A 74 -7.34 0.71 4.12
N ARG A 75 -7.60 -0.52 4.57
CA ARG A 75 -7.14 -1.03 5.87
C ARG A 75 -6.51 -2.40 5.71
N LEU A 76 -5.43 -2.62 6.45
CA LEU A 76 -4.72 -3.88 6.51
C LEU A 76 -4.80 -4.41 7.94
N ARG A 77 -5.12 -5.68 8.09
CA ARG A 77 -5.35 -6.31 9.39
C ARG A 77 -4.55 -7.59 9.53
N VAL A 78 -3.91 -7.75 10.68
CA VAL A 78 -3.20 -8.96 11.11
C VAL A 78 -3.81 -9.43 12.42
N ALA A 79 -4.36 -10.64 12.43
CA ALA A 79 -4.98 -11.22 13.64
C ALA A 79 -4.79 -12.75 13.65
N PRO A 80 -4.98 -13.41 14.81
CA PRO A 80 -5.07 -14.86 14.86
C PRO A 80 -6.18 -15.36 13.93
N ASP A 81 -5.93 -16.47 13.24
CA ASP A 81 -6.93 -17.11 12.38
C ASP A 81 -8.03 -17.74 13.25
N GLY A 82 -9.29 -17.42 12.96
CA GLY A 82 -10.44 -17.92 13.71
C GLY A 82 -11.73 -17.21 13.30
N THR A 83 -12.88 -17.69 13.79
CA THR A 83 -14.21 -17.14 13.48
C THR A 83 -14.44 -15.74 14.04
N GLU A 84 -13.60 -15.30 14.98
CA GLU A 84 -13.65 -13.97 15.58
C GLU A 84 -12.72 -12.96 14.88
N PHE A 85 -12.03 -13.35 13.80
CA PHE A 85 -11.02 -12.54 13.12
C PHE A 85 -11.47 -11.10 12.86
N ALA A 86 -12.68 -10.93 12.33
CA ALA A 86 -13.26 -9.63 12.01
C ALA A 86 -13.70 -8.82 13.25
N ALA A 87 -13.99 -9.50 14.38
CA ALA A 87 -14.59 -8.91 15.57
C ALA A 87 -13.58 -8.56 16.68
N LEU A 88 -12.37 -9.14 16.65
CA LEU A 88 -11.37 -8.86 17.68
C LEU A 88 -10.98 -7.36 17.71
N PRO A 89 -10.84 -6.74 18.88
CA PRO A 89 -10.32 -5.37 18.94
C PRO A 89 -8.85 -5.35 18.50
N ALA A 90 -8.49 -4.36 17.67
CA ALA A 90 -7.09 -4.10 17.32
C ALA A 90 -6.46 -3.18 18.37
N ASP A 91 -5.18 -3.39 18.66
CA ASP A 91 -4.41 -2.48 19.51
C ASP A 91 -4.05 -1.20 18.74
N ASP A 92 -4.23 -0.03 19.37
CA ASP A 92 -3.89 1.29 18.85
C ASP A 92 -2.99 2.04 19.86
N PRO A 93 -1.72 2.36 19.55
CA PRO A 93 -1.05 2.17 18.26
C PRO A 93 -0.65 0.70 17.97
N PRO A 94 -0.47 0.34 16.69
CA PRO A 94 -0.11 -1.01 16.29
C PRO A 94 1.30 -1.40 16.78
N ALA A 95 1.37 -2.26 17.79
CA ALA A 95 2.61 -2.75 18.38
C ALA A 95 2.97 -4.18 17.91
N PHE A 96 4.26 -4.56 17.96
CA PHE A 96 4.69 -5.89 17.56
C PHE A 96 4.11 -7.00 18.46
N ASN A 97 4.01 -6.76 19.76
CA ASN A 97 3.41 -7.69 20.72
C ASN A 97 1.87 -7.73 20.68
N ALA A 98 1.23 -6.83 19.94
CA ALA A 98 -0.21 -6.82 19.76
C ALA A 98 -0.67 -8.14 19.13
N SER A 99 -1.71 -8.74 19.69
CA SER A 99 -2.32 -9.94 19.09
C SER A 99 -3.02 -9.60 17.78
N VAL A 100 -3.62 -8.41 17.72
CA VAL A 100 -4.37 -7.91 16.58
C VAL A 100 -3.83 -6.54 16.22
N THR A 101 -3.53 -6.35 14.94
CA THR A 101 -2.96 -5.11 14.42
C THR A 101 -3.77 -4.68 13.23
N GLU A 102 -4.17 -3.40 13.21
CA GLU A 102 -4.87 -2.80 12.08
C GLU A 102 -4.13 -1.52 11.68
N ASP A 103 -3.79 -1.42 10.39
CA ASP A 103 -3.18 -0.24 9.81
C ASP A 103 -4.12 0.39 8.79
N ARG A 104 -4.12 1.72 8.78
CA ARG A 104 -4.82 2.50 7.79
C ARG A 104 -3.86 2.95 6.69
N LEU A 105 -4.30 2.79 5.45
CA LEU A 105 -3.65 3.31 4.25
C LEU A 105 -4.32 4.65 3.91
N ASP A 106 -3.57 5.74 3.96
CA ASP A 106 -4.15 7.08 3.84
C ASP A 106 -4.77 7.35 2.47
N LYS A 107 -4.01 7.09 1.40
CA LYS A 107 -4.39 7.40 0.01
C LYS A 107 -4.11 6.28 -0.98
N ALA A 108 -3.44 5.23 -0.52
CA ALA A 108 -3.21 4.02 -1.30
C ALA A 108 -4.31 3.01 -0.99
N THR A 109 -4.74 2.27 -2.00
CA THR A 109 -5.62 1.12 -1.85
C THR A 109 -4.90 -0.16 -2.24
N VAL A 110 -5.28 -1.24 -1.58
CA VAL A 110 -4.72 -2.56 -1.77
C VAL A 110 -5.81 -3.49 -2.30
N HIS A 111 -5.57 -4.14 -3.44
CA HIS A 111 -6.52 -5.06 -4.07
C HIS A 111 -5.86 -6.42 -4.28
N VAL A 112 -6.55 -7.50 -3.92
CA VAL A 112 -6.07 -8.85 -4.19
C VAL A 112 -6.37 -9.21 -5.64
N LEU A 113 -5.34 -9.61 -6.38
CA LEU A 113 -5.42 -10.12 -7.74
C LEU A 113 -5.33 -11.64 -7.70
N THR A 114 -6.44 -12.30 -8.02
CA THR A 114 -6.47 -13.75 -8.21
C THR A 114 -6.24 -14.09 -9.67
N ASP A 115 -5.28 -15.00 -9.92
CA ASP A 115 -5.04 -15.59 -11.24
C ASP A 115 -5.78 -16.94 -11.28
N GLY A 116 -6.89 -17.01 -12.03
CA GLY A 116 -7.71 -18.22 -12.18
C GLY A 116 -8.70 -18.52 -11.04
N ASP A 117 -9.02 -19.80 -10.86
CA ASP A 117 -10.07 -20.39 -9.99
C ASP A 117 -9.75 -20.31 -8.48
N SER A 118 -8.85 -19.42 -8.09
CA SER A 118 -8.51 -19.19 -6.68
C SER A 118 -9.62 -18.39 -6.02
N GLU A 119 -10.39 -19.06 -5.14
CA GLU A 119 -11.48 -18.42 -4.41
C GLU A 119 -10.92 -17.42 -3.39
N VAL A 120 -11.30 -16.16 -3.53
CA VAL A 120 -10.96 -15.11 -2.56
C VAL A 120 -11.77 -15.37 -1.30
N VAL A 121 -11.09 -15.75 -0.21
CA VAL A 121 -11.76 -15.95 1.07
C VAL A 121 -12.10 -14.59 1.67
N GLN A 122 -13.36 -14.19 1.51
CA GLN A 122 -13.92 -12.98 2.12
C GLN A 122 -14.72 -13.34 3.38
N GLU A 123 -14.39 -12.69 4.49
CA GLU A 123 -15.11 -12.80 5.76
C GLU A 123 -15.57 -11.40 6.20
N GLY A 124 -16.87 -11.13 6.04
CA GLY A 124 -17.42 -9.78 6.24
C GLY A 124 -16.81 -8.77 5.25
N ASP A 125 -16.26 -7.68 5.80
CA ASP A 125 -15.57 -6.65 5.03
C ASP A 125 -14.08 -6.95 4.77
N TRP A 126 -13.59 -8.14 5.14
CA TRP A 126 -12.17 -8.47 5.05
C TRP A 126 -11.91 -9.53 3.98
N ILE A 127 -10.99 -9.23 3.07
CA ILE A 127 -10.49 -10.09 2.03
C ILE A 127 -9.15 -10.67 2.46
N THR A 128 -9.06 -11.99 2.56
CA THR A 128 -7.84 -12.68 3.01
C THR A 128 -6.75 -12.59 1.94
N ILE A 129 -5.57 -12.10 2.34
CA ILE A 129 -4.36 -12.05 1.51
C ILE A 129 -3.50 -13.30 1.76
N ALA A 130 -3.32 -13.65 3.04
CA ALA A 130 -2.39 -14.68 3.45
C ALA A 130 -2.77 -15.24 4.84
N THR A 131 -2.76 -16.56 4.99
CA THR A 131 -2.91 -17.27 6.24
C THR A 131 -1.61 -18.00 6.55
N LEU A 132 -0.87 -17.48 7.53
CA LEU A 132 0.45 -17.94 7.94
C LEU A 132 0.33 -19.00 9.02
N LYS A 133 1.03 -20.12 8.82
CA LYS A 133 1.09 -21.25 9.74
C LYS A 133 2.27 -21.10 10.72
N PRO A 134 2.25 -21.83 11.84
CA PRO A 134 3.36 -21.88 12.79
C PRO A 134 4.70 -22.37 12.20
N ASP A 135 4.68 -23.10 11.08
CA ASP A 135 5.89 -23.55 10.37
C ASP A 135 6.50 -22.46 9.46
N GLY A 136 5.82 -21.31 9.32
CA GLY A 136 6.25 -20.20 8.47
C GLY A 136 5.77 -20.24 7.03
N THR A 137 5.02 -21.26 6.64
CA THR A 137 4.40 -21.36 5.33
C THR A 137 3.04 -20.65 5.31
N CYS A 138 2.52 -20.39 4.12
CA CYS A 138 1.18 -19.85 3.90
C CYS A 138 0.23 -20.97 3.46
N LYS A 139 -1.06 -20.81 3.75
CA LYS A 139 -2.12 -21.69 3.21
C LYS A 139 -2.35 -21.46 1.71
N GLU A 140 -2.35 -20.21 1.29
CA GLU A 140 -2.56 -19.76 -0.07
C GLU A 140 -1.28 -19.92 -0.90
N ASP A 141 -1.42 -20.24 -2.18
CA ASP A 141 -0.29 -20.32 -3.12
C ASP A 141 -0.29 -19.14 -4.09
N GLN A 142 0.88 -18.53 -4.29
CA GLN A 142 1.13 -17.40 -5.20
C GLN A 142 0.08 -16.26 -5.18
N VAL A 143 -0.25 -15.68 -4.02
CA VAL A 143 -1.18 -14.52 -3.99
C VAL A 143 -0.49 -13.27 -4.53
N LEU A 144 -1.17 -12.54 -5.41
CA LEU A 144 -0.70 -11.25 -5.91
C LEU A 144 -1.59 -10.14 -5.36
N VAL A 145 -0.95 -9.07 -4.91
CA VAL A 145 -1.62 -7.91 -4.36
C VAL A 145 -1.22 -6.68 -5.18
N GLU A 146 -2.20 -5.94 -5.68
CA GLU A 146 -2.01 -4.65 -6.32
C GLU A 146 -2.10 -3.54 -5.28
N VAL A 147 -1.12 -2.63 -5.27
CA VAL A 147 -1.14 -1.40 -4.47
C VAL A 147 -1.24 -0.22 -5.42
N ARG A 148 -2.28 0.60 -5.28
CA ARG A 148 -2.60 1.69 -6.21
C ARG A 148 -2.82 3.00 -5.44
N GLU A 149 -2.32 4.10 -5.99
CA GLU A 149 -2.65 5.45 -5.50
C GLU A 149 -2.93 6.38 -6.70
N GLY A 150 -4.15 6.92 -6.76
CA GLY A 150 -4.56 7.81 -7.84
C GLY A 150 -4.36 7.21 -9.23
N ASN A 151 -3.70 7.96 -10.12
CA ASN A 151 -3.43 7.55 -11.50
C ASN A 151 -1.99 7.06 -11.72
N GLN A 152 -1.28 6.69 -10.65
CA GLN A 152 0.08 6.17 -10.74
C GLN A 152 0.08 4.70 -11.21
N SER A 153 1.21 4.26 -11.78
CA SER A 153 1.37 2.85 -12.13
C SER A 153 1.29 1.98 -10.86
N PRO A 154 0.48 0.91 -10.85
CA PRO A 154 0.33 0.05 -9.69
C PRO A 154 1.65 -0.65 -9.33
N ILE A 155 1.86 -0.86 -8.02
CA ILE A 155 2.95 -1.69 -7.49
C ILE A 155 2.36 -3.04 -7.14
N TYR A 156 3.00 -4.13 -7.57
CA TYR A 156 2.53 -5.47 -7.26
C TYR A 156 3.37 -6.09 -6.14
N VAL A 157 2.72 -6.73 -5.19
CA VAL A 157 3.36 -7.51 -4.12
C VAL A 157 2.93 -8.96 -4.28
N ARG A 158 3.90 -9.84 -4.52
CA ARG A 158 3.67 -11.29 -4.62
C ARG A 158 4.00 -11.96 -3.29
N ILE A 159 3.05 -12.69 -2.74
CA ILE A 159 3.21 -13.57 -1.60
C ILE A 159 3.49 -14.98 -2.11
N ARG A 160 4.57 -15.59 -1.62
CA ARG A 160 4.93 -16.96 -1.96
C ARG A 160 4.46 -17.92 -0.86
N GLY A 161 3.54 -18.82 -1.20
CA GLY A 161 2.92 -19.73 -0.24
C GLY A 161 3.91 -20.62 0.51
N ILE A 162 4.81 -21.28 -0.22
CA ILE A 162 5.79 -22.21 0.36
C ILE A 162 6.75 -21.57 1.38
N THR A 163 7.00 -20.26 1.27
CA THR A 163 7.96 -19.57 2.12
C THR A 163 7.31 -18.52 3.01
N GLY A 164 6.03 -18.20 2.84
CA GLY A 164 5.36 -17.11 3.56
C GLY A 164 6.03 -15.74 3.36
N THR A 165 6.76 -15.54 2.26
CA THR A 165 7.53 -14.31 2.00
C THR A 165 6.82 -13.42 0.98
N ALA A 166 6.86 -12.10 1.19
CA ALA A 166 6.31 -11.11 0.28
C ALA A 166 7.41 -10.32 -0.45
N ALA A 167 7.31 -10.23 -1.78
CA ALA A 167 8.27 -9.50 -2.62
C ALA A 167 7.56 -8.57 -3.61
N VAL A 168 8.13 -7.39 -3.84
CA VAL A 168 7.63 -6.47 -4.88
C VAL A 168 7.99 -7.00 -6.26
N VAL A 169 7.02 -7.00 -7.18
CA VAL A 169 7.17 -7.42 -8.57
C VAL A 169 6.78 -6.26 -9.49
N ARG A 170 7.49 -6.10 -10.60
CA ARG A 170 7.27 -4.98 -11.55
C ARG A 170 6.09 -5.20 -12.49
N THR A 171 5.59 -6.43 -12.61
CA THR A 171 4.62 -6.82 -13.63
C THR A 171 3.74 -7.93 -13.06
N PRO A 172 2.41 -7.89 -13.27
CA PRO A 172 1.55 -8.98 -12.87
C PRO A 172 1.91 -10.25 -13.68
N PRO A 173 1.94 -11.44 -13.06
CA PRO A 173 2.03 -12.69 -13.78
C PRO A 173 0.87 -12.74 -14.81
N GLY A 174 1.20 -13.07 -16.07
CA GLY A 174 0.27 -13.04 -17.20
C GLY A 174 0.60 -12.00 -18.29
N ALA A 175 1.21 -10.86 -17.95
CA ALA A 175 1.57 -9.85 -18.98
C ALA A 175 2.87 -10.16 -19.75
N ALA A 176 3.63 -11.19 -19.34
CA ALA A 176 4.90 -11.57 -19.97
C ALA A 176 4.76 -12.52 -21.18
N ALA A 177 3.54 -12.95 -21.56
CA ALA A 177 3.33 -13.91 -22.65
C ALA A 177 3.01 -13.28 -24.03
N GLY A 178 3.12 -11.96 -24.19
CA GLY A 178 2.77 -11.22 -25.43
C GLY A 178 3.92 -10.46 -26.10
N GLY A 179 5.17 -10.69 -25.69
CA GLY A 179 6.34 -9.98 -26.22
C GLY A 179 6.98 -10.70 -27.41
N GLY A 180 6.35 -10.63 -28.59
CA GLY A 180 7.00 -10.94 -29.86
C GLY A 180 8.27 -10.10 -30.01
N ARG A 181 9.40 -10.76 -30.22
CA ARG A 181 10.69 -10.12 -30.51
C ARG A 181 10.61 -9.42 -31.88
N PRO A 182 11.25 -8.26 -32.08
CA PRO A 182 11.49 -7.74 -33.42
C PRO A 182 12.42 -8.66 -34.22
#